data_AF-A0A091D1P7-F1
#
_entry.id   AF-A0A091D1P7-F1
#
_cell.length_a   1.000
_cell.length_b   1.000
_cell.length_c   1.000
_cell.angle_alpha   90.00
_cell.angle_beta   90.00
_cell.angle_gamma   90.00
#
_symmetry.space_group_name_H-M   'P 1'
#
loop_
_entity.id
_entity.type
_entity.pdbx_description
1 polymer ?
#
loop_
_entity_poly.entity_id
_entity_poly.type
_entity_poly.pdbx_seq_one_letter_code
_entity_poly.pdbx_strand_id
1 'polypeptide(L)'
;MDVHHHWSKFFERLPSYLDLQRKLMLLEDQISRLWGGIRVVYTEELQPVLTLEGYFSVLDVFHRRLLHSRAPFHPQSLQGLQMTLNSDRMEQLKVVEEQLIHASTEKLALVKLYKEPSVSTWQKVACSEGLTLHPQLALHVHLCMSHFYSVLQDGDLCIPWDWKDGDAVK
;
A
#
# COMPACT_ATOMS: atom_id res chain seq x y z
N MET A 1 18.41 -7.00 -15.45
CA MET A 1 18.42 -5.55 -15.15
C MET A 1 17.13 -5.25 -14.42
N ASP A 2 17.18 -4.63 -13.25
CA ASP A 2 15.98 -4.29 -12.48
C ASP A 2 15.31 -3.06 -13.13
N VAL A 3 14.37 -3.35 -14.03
CA VAL A 3 13.64 -2.36 -14.81
C VAL A 3 12.80 -1.48 -13.89
N HIS A 4 12.25 -2.04 -12.79
CA HIS A 4 11.50 -1.30 -11.79
C HIS A 4 12.37 -0.27 -11.08
N HIS A 5 13.58 -0.63 -10.65
CA HIS A 5 14.50 0.33 -10.03
C HIS A 5 14.87 1.49 -10.98
N HIS A 6 14.99 1.21 -12.28
CA HIS A 6 15.25 2.24 -13.29
C HIS A 6 14.05 3.16 -13.52
N TRP A 7 12.84 2.61 -13.58
CA TRP A 7 11.62 3.40 -13.72
C TRP A 7 11.32 4.21 -12.45
N SER A 8 11.47 3.64 -11.25
CA SER A 8 11.31 4.37 -9.98
C SER A 8 12.23 5.59 -9.93
N LYS A 9 13.52 5.43 -10.26
CA LYS A 9 14.47 6.54 -10.35
C LYS A 9 14.14 7.56 -11.45
N PHE A 10 13.48 7.15 -12.52
CA PHE A 10 13.04 8.04 -13.59
C PHE A 10 11.81 8.86 -13.15
N PHE A 11 10.82 8.22 -12.53
CA PHE A 11 9.62 8.88 -12.00
C PHE A 11 9.95 9.84 -10.85
N GLU A 12 10.92 9.50 -9.99
CA GLU A 12 11.45 10.39 -8.95
C GLU A 12 12.08 11.67 -9.51
N ARG A 13 12.54 11.65 -10.77
CA ARG A 13 13.17 12.79 -11.44
C ARG A 13 12.18 13.67 -12.21
N LEU A 14 10.91 13.28 -12.30
CA LEU A 14 9.91 14.11 -12.96
C LEU A 14 9.68 15.38 -12.12
N PRO A 15 9.67 16.57 -12.75
CA PRO A 15 9.44 17.84 -12.03
C PRO A 15 8.17 17.82 -11.18
N SER A 16 7.10 17.19 -11.67
CA SER A 16 5.84 17.04 -10.95
C SER A 16 5.96 16.24 -9.65
N TYR A 17 6.77 15.18 -9.63
CA TYR A 17 7.01 14.36 -8.44
C TYR A 17 7.85 15.14 -7.42
N LEU A 18 8.90 15.82 -7.89
CA LEU A 18 9.75 16.68 -7.04
C LEU A 18 8.94 17.82 -6.42
N ASP A 19 8.06 18.44 -7.20
CA ASP A 19 7.17 19.49 -6.71
C ASP A 19 6.17 18.97 -5.68
N LEU A 20 5.63 17.76 -5.87
CA LEU A 20 4.77 17.10 -4.90
C LEU A 20 5.53 16.78 -3.60
N GLN A 21 6.75 16.27 -3.71
CA GLN A 21 7.61 15.98 -2.56
C GLN A 21 7.95 17.25 -1.77
N ARG A 22 8.22 18.36 -2.47
CA ARG A 22 8.42 19.68 -1.83
C ARG A 22 7.17 20.16 -1.11
N LYS A 23 6.00 20.09 -1.75
CA LYS A 23 4.71 20.44 -1.13
C LYS A 23 4.44 19.59 0.11
N LEU A 24 4.76 18.31 0.04
CA LEU A 24 4.62 17.39 1.16
C LEU A 24 5.50 17.78 2.35
N MET A 25 6.80 18.03 2.12
CA MET A 25 7.72 18.47 3.18
C MET A 25 7.23 19.75 3.86
N LEU A 26 6.73 20.71 3.08
CA LEU A 26 6.17 21.96 3.61
C LEU A 26 4.93 21.72 4.46
N LEU A 27 4.05 20.80 4.04
CA LEU A 27 2.82 20.47 4.75
C LEU A 27 3.11 19.75 6.07
N GLU A 28 4.04 18.79 6.08
CA GLU A 28 4.48 18.10 7.30
C GLU A 28 5.09 19.07 8.32
N ASP A 29 5.92 20.01 7.85
CA ASP A 29 6.54 21.04 8.68
C ASP A 29 5.51 22.05 9.22
N GLN A 30 4.49 22.42 8.43
CA GLN A 30 3.36 23.22 8.89
C GLN A 30 2.57 22.51 9.98
N ILE A 31 2.21 21.23 9.79
CA ILE A 31 1.50 20.43 10.79
C ILE A 31 2.35 20.29 12.06
N SER A 32 3.65 20.01 11.91
CA SER A 32 4.60 19.87 13.02
C SER A 32 4.59 21.11 13.91
N ARG A 33 4.70 22.30 13.31
CA ARG A 33 4.64 23.57 14.06
C ARG A 33 3.29 23.79 14.75
N LEU A 34 2.19 23.50 14.07
CA LEU A 34 0.85 23.68 14.64
C LEU A 34 0.58 22.77 15.85
N TRP A 35 1.22 21.60 15.92
CA TRP A 35 1.11 20.65 17.03
C TRP A 35 2.19 20.80 18.11
N GLY A 36 3.03 21.83 18.03
CA GLY A 36 4.09 22.04 19.01
C GLY A 36 5.29 21.11 18.84
N GLY A 37 5.71 20.89 17.59
CA GLY A 37 6.97 20.25 17.23
C GLY A 37 6.92 18.74 17.05
N ILE A 38 5.72 18.14 16.93
CA ILE A 38 5.60 16.69 16.67
C ILE A 38 6.14 16.34 15.28
N ARG A 39 6.87 15.24 15.15
CA ARG A 39 7.37 14.79 13.85
C ARG A 39 6.32 13.91 13.18
N VAL A 40 5.78 14.36 12.05
CA VAL A 40 4.95 13.50 11.19
C VAL A 40 5.90 12.55 10.46
N VAL A 41 5.68 11.24 10.57
CA VAL A 41 6.52 10.23 9.92
C VAL A 41 5.67 9.35 9.03
N TYR A 42 6.06 9.26 7.76
CA TYR A 42 5.61 8.24 6.84
C TYR A 42 6.45 6.97 7.03
N THR A 43 5.84 5.91 7.56
CA THR A 43 6.49 4.59 7.67
C THR A 43 6.08 3.70 6.50
N GLU A 44 6.95 3.63 5.47
CA GLU A 44 6.77 2.81 4.26
C GLU A 44 6.49 1.34 4.57
N GLU A 45 7.14 0.77 5.60
CA GLU A 45 6.99 -0.64 5.99
C GLU A 45 5.57 -1.01 6.44
N LEU A 46 4.77 -0.01 6.85
CA LEU A 46 3.36 -0.20 7.23
C LEU A 46 2.38 0.21 6.12
N GLN A 47 2.87 0.81 5.02
CA GLN A 47 2.05 1.48 4.01
C GLN A 47 2.57 1.32 2.56
N PRO A 48 2.61 0.11 2.00
CA PRO A 48 2.87 -0.09 0.57
C PRO A 48 1.69 0.32 -0.35
N VAL A 49 0.70 1.07 0.17
CA VAL A 49 -0.58 1.38 -0.53
C VAL A 49 -0.74 2.87 -0.84
N LEU A 50 -0.09 3.77 -0.12
CA LEU A 50 -0.25 5.20 -0.36
C LEU A 50 0.79 5.66 -1.39
N THR A 51 0.32 6.06 -2.57
CA THR A 51 1.12 6.92 -3.44
C THR A 51 1.47 8.19 -2.68
N LEU A 52 2.58 8.84 -3.03
CA LEU A 52 2.98 10.13 -2.44
C LEU A 52 1.82 11.15 -2.48
N GLU A 53 1.00 11.10 -3.54
CA GLU A 53 -0.19 11.91 -3.74
C GLU A 53 -1.35 11.55 -2.79
N GLY A 54 -1.57 10.26 -2.55
CA GLY A 54 -2.53 9.78 -1.56
C GLY A 54 -2.17 10.22 -0.15
N TYR A 55 -0.88 10.11 0.22
CA TYR A 55 -0.38 10.57 1.51
C TYR A 55 -0.52 12.09 1.66
N PHE A 56 -0.15 12.87 0.64
CA PHE A 56 -0.35 14.31 0.61
C PHE A 56 -1.82 14.70 0.83
N SER A 57 -2.75 13.99 0.17
CA SER A 57 -4.19 14.25 0.28
C SER A 57 -4.72 14.00 1.70
N VAL A 58 -4.28 12.92 2.35
CA VAL A 58 -4.65 12.63 3.75
C VAL A 58 -4.12 13.72 4.69
N LEU A 59 -2.86 14.12 4.52
CA LEU A 59 -2.25 15.20 5.29
C LEU A 59 -2.94 16.54 5.06
N ASP A 60 -3.34 16.86 3.83
CA ASP A 60 -4.00 18.14 3.51
C ASP A 60 -5.38 18.22 4.16
N VAL A 61 -6.17 17.13 4.10
CA VAL A 61 -7.45 17.05 4.82
C VAL A 61 -7.24 17.19 6.33
N PHE A 62 -6.23 16.52 6.89
CA PHE A 62 -5.90 16.63 8.31
C PHE A 62 -5.47 18.05 8.70
N HIS A 63 -4.56 18.66 7.94
CA HIS A 63 -4.11 20.04 8.15
C HIS A 63 -5.27 21.02 8.12
N ARG A 64 -6.18 20.90 7.14
CA ARG A 64 -7.39 21.74 7.08
C ARG A 64 -8.25 21.54 8.32
N ARG A 65 -8.54 20.31 8.75
CA ARG A 65 -9.29 20.06 10.00
C ARG A 65 -8.61 20.71 11.20
N LEU A 66 -7.27 20.65 11.23
CA LEU A 66 -6.49 21.24 12.29
C LEU A 66 -6.60 22.76 12.36
N LEU A 67 -6.57 23.44 11.20
CA LEU A 67 -6.75 24.89 11.16
C LEU A 67 -8.13 25.32 11.69
N HIS A 68 -9.15 24.47 11.53
CA HIS A 68 -10.50 24.73 12.07
C HIS A 68 -10.60 24.41 13.55
N SER A 69 -9.89 23.40 14.05
CA SER A 69 -9.79 23.11 15.48
C SER A 69 -8.72 24.02 16.10
N ARG A 70 -9.12 25.12 16.74
CA ARG A 70 -8.18 25.95 17.51
C ARG A 70 -7.56 25.13 18.64
N ALA A 71 -6.47 24.42 18.36
CA ALA A 71 -5.75 23.64 19.35
C ALA A 71 -4.63 24.54 19.90
N PRO A 72 -4.74 25.02 21.15
CA PRO A 72 -3.74 25.90 21.73
C PRO A 72 -2.60 25.03 22.28
N PHE A 73 -1.80 24.44 21.40
CA PHE A 73 -0.59 23.74 21.82
C PHE A 73 0.54 24.75 22.04
N HIS A 74 1.34 24.57 23.10
CA HIS A 74 2.60 25.28 23.25
C HIS A 74 3.56 24.79 22.15
N PRO A 75 4.34 25.69 21.49
CA PRO A 75 5.13 25.40 20.28
C PRO A 75 6.19 24.28 20.38
N GLN A 76 6.42 23.71 21.56
CA GLN A 76 7.38 22.62 21.79
C GLN A 76 6.82 21.49 22.67
N SER A 77 5.52 21.49 22.99
CA SER A 77 4.96 20.54 23.96
C SER A 77 5.07 19.07 23.53
N LEU A 78 5.15 18.82 22.23
CA LEU A 78 5.19 17.47 21.64
C LEU A 78 6.50 17.22 20.89
N GLN A 79 7.51 18.07 21.09
CA GLN A 79 8.81 17.92 20.45
C GLN A 79 9.47 16.60 20.88
N GLY A 80 9.93 15.82 19.89
CA GLY A 80 10.52 14.50 20.11
C GLY A 80 9.54 13.33 20.01
N LEU A 81 8.23 13.60 19.95
CA LEU A 81 7.23 12.58 19.63
C LEU A 81 7.06 12.42 18.12
N GLN A 82 6.63 11.23 17.70
CA GLN A 82 6.31 10.90 16.32
C GLN A 82 4.82 10.60 16.17
N MET A 83 4.23 11.08 15.08
CA MET A 83 2.86 10.78 14.68
C MET A 83 2.88 9.98 13.39
N THR A 84 2.25 8.82 13.42
CA THR A 84 1.97 8.01 12.23
C THR A 84 0.51 8.20 11.84
N LEU A 85 0.27 8.49 10.56
CA LEU A 85 -1.09 8.59 10.03
C LEU A 85 -1.60 7.23 9.58
N ASN A 86 -2.51 6.63 10.35
CA ASN A 86 -3.35 5.53 9.87
C ASN A 86 -4.67 6.11 9.39
N SER A 87 -5.09 5.74 8.18
CA SER A 87 -6.45 6.03 7.72
C SER A 87 -7.35 4.83 7.97
N ASP A 88 -8.59 5.06 8.41
CA ASP A 88 -9.59 4.01 8.62
C ASP A 88 -9.74 3.12 7.37
N ARG A 89 -9.61 3.71 6.18
CA ARG A 89 -9.64 2.99 4.90
C ARG A 89 -8.53 1.95 4.80
N MET A 90 -7.33 2.24 5.30
CA MET A 90 -6.21 1.30 5.31
C MET A 90 -6.38 0.19 6.33
N GLU A 91 -6.94 0.50 7.51
CA GLU A 91 -7.26 -0.53 8.50
C GLU A 91 -8.34 -1.48 7.96
N GLN A 92 -9.37 -0.93 7.32
CA GLN A 92 -10.40 -1.72 6.63
C GLN A 92 -9.81 -2.59 5.52
N LEU A 93 -8.88 -2.05 4.72
CA LEU A 93 -8.20 -2.81 3.67
C LEU A 93 -7.40 -4.00 4.23
N LYS A 94 -6.73 -3.85 5.38
CA LYS A 94 -6.00 -4.96 6.04
C LYS A 94 -6.95 -6.05 6.52
N VAL A 95 -8.09 -5.66 7.10
CA VAL A 95 -9.11 -6.63 7.55
C VAL A 95 -9.70 -7.40 6.35
N VAL A 96 -10.03 -6.70 5.27
CA VAL A 96 -10.54 -7.32 4.04
C VAL A 96 -9.49 -8.23 3.40
N GLU A 97 -8.22 -7.80 3.38
CA GLU A 97 -7.10 -8.60 2.89
C GLU A 97 -7.00 -9.94 3.63
N GLU A 98 -7.02 -9.93 4.96
CA GLU A 98 -6.89 -11.14 5.78
C GLU A 98 -8.07 -12.11 5.56
N GLN A 99 -9.30 -11.58 5.49
CA GLN A 99 -10.49 -12.37 5.20
C GLN A 99 -10.43 -13.03 3.83
N LEU A 100 -10.00 -12.30 2.81
CA LEU A 100 -9.91 -12.82 1.44
C LEU A 100 -8.80 -13.86 1.28
N ILE A 101 -7.66 -13.68 1.96
CA ILE A 101 -6.60 -14.68 1.98
C ILE A 101 -7.13 -15.99 2.54
N HIS A 102 -7.81 -15.92 3.68
CA HIS A 102 -8.37 -17.09 4.33
C HIS A 102 -9.39 -17.78 3.40
N ALA A 103 -10.36 -17.03 2.87
CA ALA A 103 -11.38 -17.54 1.97
C ALA A 103 -10.79 -18.17 0.69
N SER A 104 -9.76 -17.54 0.11
CA SER A 104 -9.09 -18.04 -1.11
C SER A 104 -8.30 -19.31 -0.83
N THR A 105 -7.59 -19.36 0.30
CA THR A 105 -6.80 -20.52 0.73
C THR A 105 -7.71 -21.73 0.95
N GLU A 106 -8.85 -21.54 1.60
CA GLU A 106 -9.84 -22.60 1.81
C GLU A 106 -10.49 -23.04 0.50
N LYS A 107 -11.00 -22.11 -0.32
CA LYS A 107 -11.70 -22.43 -1.59
C LYS A 107 -10.83 -23.16 -2.59
N LEU A 108 -9.54 -22.82 -2.67
CA LEU A 108 -8.59 -23.40 -3.63
C LEU A 108 -7.74 -24.53 -3.03
N ALA A 109 -7.98 -24.89 -1.76
CA ALA A 109 -7.19 -25.84 -1.00
C ALA A 109 -5.67 -25.53 -1.08
N LEU A 110 -5.30 -24.26 -0.93
CA LEU A 110 -3.90 -23.84 -0.98
C LEU A 110 -3.21 -24.19 0.34
N VAL A 111 -1.94 -24.53 0.25
CA VAL A 111 -1.10 -24.69 1.45
C VAL A 111 -0.76 -23.31 2.02
N LYS A 112 -0.55 -22.32 1.15
CA LYS A 112 -0.24 -20.94 1.52
C LYS A 112 -0.58 -19.99 0.40
N LEU A 113 -1.09 -18.81 0.73
CA LEU A 113 -1.24 -17.69 -0.19
C LEU A 113 -0.41 -16.51 0.32
N TYR A 114 0.51 -16.02 -0.49
CA TYR A 114 1.35 -14.87 -0.15
C TYR A 114 1.65 -14.01 -1.38
N LYS A 115 2.39 -12.92 -1.19
CA LYS A 115 2.76 -11.98 -2.27
C LYS A 115 4.24 -11.67 -2.23
N GLU A 116 4.77 -11.28 -3.38
CA GLU A 116 6.05 -10.61 -3.44
C GLU A 116 6.00 -9.20 -2.80
N PRO A 117 7.12 -8.65 -2.33
CA PRO A 117 7.19 -7.29 -1.79
C PRO A 117 6.72 -6.23 -2.80
N SER A 118 6.92 -6.49 -4.09
CA SER A 118 6.58 -5.62 -5.22
C SER A 118 5.08 -5.52 -5.50
N VAL A 119 4.25 -6.40 -4.91
CA VAL A 119 2.79 -6.37 -5.05
C VAL A 119 2.20 -5.63 -3.86
N SER A 120 1.32 -4.66 -4.10
CA SER A 120 0.66 -3.88 -3.03
C SER A 120 -0.49 -4.67 -2.36
N THR A 121 -0.90 -4.24 -1.16
CA THR A 121 -2.09 -4.81 -0.48
C THR A 121 -3.34 -4.69 -1.33
N TRP A 122 -3.54 -3.57 -2.05
CA TRP A 122 -4.67 -3.41 -2.97
C TRP A 122 -4.65 -4.45 -4.09
N GLN A 123 -3.51 -4.63 -4.75
CA GLN A 123 -3.38 -5.63 -5.82
C GLN A 123 -3.62 -7.04 -5.30
N LYS A 124 -3.20 -7.32 -4.06
CA LYS A 124 -3.47 -8.59 -3.39
C LYS A 124 -4.95 -8.79 -3.07
N VAL A 125 -5.63 -7.78 -2.55
CA VAL A 125 -7.08 -7.80 -2.33
C VAL A 125 -7.81 -8.08 -3.63
N ALA A 126 -7.55 -7.31 -4.69
CA ALA A 126 -8.17 -7.49 -5.99
C ALA A 126 -7.91 -8.89 -6.59
N CYS A 127 -6.68 -9.39 -6.50
CA CYS A 127 -6.34 -10.74 -6.95
C CYS A 127 -7.10 -11.82 -6.15
N SER A 128 -7.15 -11.68 -4.82
CA SER A 128 -7.83 -12.63 -3.93
C SER A 128 -9.35 -12.64 -4.15
N GLU A 129 -9.95 -11.48 -4.42
CA GLU A 129 -11.35 -11.39 -4.84
C GLU A 129 -11.58 -12.16 -6.15
N GLY A 130 -10.72 -11.96 -7.15
CA GLY A 130 -10.77 -12.71 -8.41
C GLY A 130 -10.65 -14.23 -8.22
N LEU A 131 -9.70 -14.67 -7.40
CA LEU A 131 -9.48 -16.08 -7.06
C LEU A 131 -10.69 -16.70 -6.35
N THR A 132 -11.33 -15.93 -5.49
CA THR A 132 -12.54 -16.34 -4.75
C THR A 132 -13.75 -16.52 -5.68
N LEU A 133 -13.82 -15.74 -6.77
CA LEU A 133 -14.91 -15.75 -7.75
C LEU A 133 -14.75 -16.86 -8.80
N HIS A 134 -13.52 -17.23 -9.15
CA HIS A 134 -13.25 -18.26 -10.17
C HIS A 134 -12.46 -19.46 -9.61
N PRO A 135 -13.05 -20.25 -8.68
CA PRO A 135 -12.39 -21.43 -8.16
C PRO A 135 -12.49 -22.57 -9.18
N GLN A 136 -11.52 -22.67 -10.08
CA GLN A 136 -11.56 -23.71 -11.12
C GLN A 136 -10.78 -24.98 -10.77
N LEU A 137 -9.81 -24.92 -9.83
CA LEU A 137 -8.94 -26.05 -9.50
C LEU A 137 -8.52 -26.02 -8.02
N ALA A 138 -8.60 -27.17 -7.34
CA ALA A 138 -7.94 -27.37 -6.06
C ALA A 138 -6.46 -27.63 -6.33
N LEU A 139 -5.58 -26.73 -5.90
CA LEU A 139 -4.19 -26.75 -6.34
C LEU A 139 -3.25 -27.44 -5.34
N HIS A 140 -3.55 -27.49 -4.03
CA HIS A 140 -2.65 -28.07 -3.01
C HIS A 140 -1.17 -27.62 -3.15
N VAL A 141 -0.97 -26.36 -3.52
CA VAL A 141 0.34 -25.71 -3.67
C VAL A 141 0.44 -24.46 -2.81
N HIS A 142 1.64 -23.91 -2.67
CA HIS A 142 1.80 -22.51 -2.32
C HIS A 142 1.56 -21.63 -3.55
N LEU A 143 0.71 -20.61 -3.39
CA LEU A 143 0.43 -19.62 -4.41
C LEU A 143 1.04 -18.27 -4.01
N CYS A 144 1.83 -17.72 -4.91
CA CYS A 144 2.47 -16.42 -4.77
C CYS A 144 1.86 -15.42 -5.76
N MET A 145 1.51 -14.23 -5.29
CA MET A 145 1.15 -13.12 -6.15
C MET A 145 2.39 -12.35 -6.55
N SER A 146 2.60 -12.20 -7.85
CA SER A 146 3.74 -11.51 -8.47
C SER A 146 3.25 -10.62 -9.62
N HIS A 147 4.17 -10.20 -10.49
CA HIS A 147 3.85 -9.53 -11.78
C HIS A 147 3.89 -10.48 -12.98
N PHE A 148 4.32 -11.73 -12.80
CA PHE A 148 4.57 -12.68 -13.89
C PHE A 148 4.24 -14.10 -13.48
N TYR A 149 3.75 -14.91 -14.42
CA TYR A 149 3.64 -16.36 -14.20
C TYR A 149 5.02 -16.98 -14.06
N SER A 150 5.27 -17.70 -12.96
CA SER A 150 6.50 -18.47 -12.77
C SER A 150 6.27 -19.62 -11.81
N VAL A 151 7.19 -20.60 -11.81
CA VAL A 151 7.22 -21.68 -10.83
C VAL A 151 8.61 -21.65 -10.18
N LEU A 152 8.64 -21.54 -8.86
CA LEU A 152 9.90 -21.53 -8.11
C LEU A 152 10.46 -22.95 -7.95
N GLN A 153 11.75 -23.07 -7.67
CA GLN A 153 12.42 -24.36 -7.48
C GLN A 153 11.78 -25.21 -6.38
N ASP A 154 11.17 -24.55 -5.39
CA ASP A 154 10.55 -25.16 -4.22
C ASP A 154 9.12 -25.64 -4.52
N GLY A 155 8.61 -25.41 -5.74
CA GLY A 155 7.27 -25.81 -6.19
C GLY A 155 6.19 -24.75 -6.04
N ASP A 156 6.53 -23.56 -5.54
CA ASP A 156 5.60 -22.45 -5.39
C ASP A 156 5.19 -21.90 -6.77
N LEU A 157 3.88 -21.76 -6.99
CA LEU A 157 3.32 -21.20 -8.22
C LEU A 157 3.13 -19.69 -8.05
N CYS A 158 3.71 -18.90 -8.94
CA CYS A 158 3.50 -17.47 -9.00
C CYS A 158 2.52 -17.09 -10.10
N ILE A 159 1.57 -16.20 -9.79
CA ILE A 159 0.62 -15.64 -10.76
C ILE A 159 0.66 -14.10 -10.72
N PRO A 160 0.46 -13.41 -11.85
CA PRO A 160 0.23 -11.96 -11.87
C PRO A 160 -0.99 -11.61 -11.03
N TRP A 161 -0.92 -10.54 -10.25
CA TRP A 161 -2.06 -10.05 -9.47
C TRP A 161 -3.27 -9.63 -10.34
N ASP A 162 -3.03 -9.24 -11.59
CA ASP A 162 -4.02 -8.81 -12.58
C ASP A 162 -4.36 -9.90 -13.59
N TRP A 163 -4.14 -11.16 -13.22
CA TRP A 163 -4.45 -12.31 -14.06
C TRP A 163 -5.91 -12.25 -14.57
N LYS A 164 -6.08 -12.63 -15.82
CA LYS A 164 -7.39 -12.67 -16.50
C LYS A 164 -7.73 -14.12 -16.80
N ASP A 165 -9.00 -14.47 -16.67
CA ASP A 165 -9.50 -15.73 -17.21
C ASP A 165 -9.22 -15.78 -18.72
N GLY A 166 -8.74 -16.93 -19.19
CA GLY A 166 -8.19 -17.14 -20.53
C GLY A 166 -9.16 -16.88 -21.70
N ASP A 167 -10.38 -16.42 -21.46
CA ASP A 167 -11.35 -16.02 -22.49
C ASP A 167 -11.01 -14.68 -23.18
N ALA A 168 -9.97 -13.96 -22.74
CA ALA A 168 -9.51 -12.74 -23.39
C ALA A 168 -8.53 -12.96 -24.56
N VAL A 169 -8.26 -14.22 -24.95
CA VAL A 169 -7.45 -14.56 -26.13
C VAL A 169 -8.26 -15.45 -27.08
N LYS A 170 -9.20 -14.83 -27.80
CA LYS A 170 -9.75 -15.34 -29.06
C LYS A 170 -9.90 -14.19 -30.05
#